data_AF-A0A024UHH3-F1
#
_entry.id   AF-A0A024UHH3-F1
#
_cell.length_a   1.000
_cell.length_b   1.000
_cell.length_c   1.000
_cell.angle_alpha   90.00
_cell.angle_beta   90.00
_cell.angle_gamma   90.00
#
_symmetry.space_group_name_H-M   'P 1'
#
loop_
_entity.id
_entity.type
_entity.pdbx_description
1 polymer ?
#
loop_
_entity_poly.entity_id
_entity_poly.type
_entity_poly.pdbx_seq_one_letter_code
_entity_poly.pdbx_strand_id
1 'polypeptide(L)'
;MVMSLSSPCSIVNAEKKIVGIGYNGFPNGCDDDVLPWARQGDCPLDTKYPYVCHAEMNAILNKNATSVKGCTIYVALFPCNECAKLIIQSGITKVIYSSDKYKSEWTFVASRRLLDMAKVVCMQHEMKADTLVIDFTSVHPLRAKQKHRIRQLVQENETPHYCHSCRDPCAFFCQGCSTEGHTVAFCGAHLTDCYLDHLTSLHGA
;
A
#
# COMPACT_ATOMS: atom_id res chain seq x y z
N MET A 1 13.21 2.27 0.98
CA MET A 1 12.85 1.07 0.20
C MET A 1 12.49 1.53 -1.21
N VAL A 2 13.43 1.46 -2.14
CA VAL A 2 13.16 1.82 -3.54
C VAL A 2 12.44 0.62 -4.13
N MET A 3 11.13 0.75 -4.41
CA MET A 3 10.34 -0.25 -5.14
C MET A 3 10.81 -0.27 -6.60
N SER A 4 12.00 -0.79 -6.86
CA SER A 4 12.48 -1.01 -8.22
C SER A 4 11.75 -2.21 -8.83
N LEU A 5 10.69 -1.91 -9.61
CA LEU A 5 9.96 -2.81 -10.50
C LEU A 5 9.13 -3.92 -9.83
N SER A 6 8.37 -3.57 -8.81
CA SER A 6 7.23 -4.39 -8.39
C SER A 6 6.02 -4.10 -9.28
N SER A 7 5.49 -5.12 -9.95
CA SER A 7 4.22 -5.05 -10.68
C SER A 7 3.10 -5.40 -9.70
N PRO A 8 2.29 -4.44 -9.22
CA PRO A 8 1.18 -4.76 -8.33
C PRO A 8 0.01 -5.41 -9.07
N CYS A 9 -0.75 -6.21 -8.34
CA CYS A 9 -1.98 -6.85 -8.78
C CYS A 9 -3.02 -6.86 -7.66
N SER A 10 -4.29 -6.65 -7.99
CA SER A 10 -5.40 -6.81 -7.06
C SER A 10 -6.59 -7.51 -7.72
N ILE A 11 -7.33 -8.30 -6.95
CA ILE A 11 -8.56 -8.97 -7.36
C ILE A 11 -9.72 -8.35 -6.61
N VAL A 12 -10.77 -7.97 -7.33
CA VAL A 12 -11.93 -7.27 -6.80
C VAL A 12 -13.19 -8.03 -7.18
N ASN A 13 -14.07 -8.28 -6.21
CA ASN A 13 -15.34 -8.98 -6.42
C ASN A 13 -16.44 -8.04 -6.96
N ALA A 14 -17.64 -8.59 -7.19
CA ALA A 14 -18.79 -7.83 -7.69
C ALA A 14 -19.23 -6.69 -6.75
N GLU A 15 -19.03 -6.86 -5.44
CA GLU A 15 -19.31 -5.88 -4.38
C GLU A 15 -18.22 -4.81 -4.22
N LYS A 16 -17.24 -4.76 -5.14
CA LYS A 16 -16.11 -3.81 -5.10
C LYS A 16 -15.18 -3.99 -3.90
N LYS A 17 -15.17 -5.17 -3.29
CA LYS A 17 -14.25 -5.53 -2.21
C LYS A 17 -12.99 -6.15 -2.80
N ILE A 18 -11.83 -5.74 -2.29
CA ILE A 18 -10.56 -6.36 -2.61
C ILE A 18 -10.52 -7.73 -1.92
N VAL A 19 -10.38 -8.78 -2.71
CA VAL A 19 -10.38 -10.18 -2.24
C VAL A 19 -9.05 -10.89 -2.45
N GLY A 20 -8.08 -10.22 -3.07
CA GLY A 20 -6.73 -10.73 -3.26
C GLY A 20 -5.78 -9.61 -3.69
N ILE A 21 -4.54 -9.67 -3.23
CA ILE A 21 -3.47 -8.71 -3.57
C ILE A 21 -2.20 -9.51 -3.83
N GLY A 22 -1.41 -9.08 -4.82
CA GLY A 22 -0.14 -9.68 -5.14
C GLY A 22 0.86 -8.68 -5.70
N TYR A 23 2.13 -9.02 -5.57
CA TYR A 23 3.27 -8.39 -6.21
C TYR A 23 4.25 -9.51 -6.62
N ASN A 24 5.18 -9.24 -7.52
CA ASN A 24 6.20 -10.22 -7.89
C ASN A 24 7.23 -10.41 -6.78
N GLY A 25 7.55 -11.65 -6.48
CA GLY A 25 8.48 -12.03 -5.41
C GLY A 25 8.82 -13.51 -5.50
N PHE A 26 9.76 -13.99 -4.69
CA PHE A 26 10.03 -15.43 -4.59
C PHE A 26 8.96 -16.15 -3.76
N PRO A 27 8.89 -17.50 -3.83
CA PRO A 27 7.91 -18.28 -3.08
C PRO A 27 8.07 -18.11 -1.56
N ASN A 28 6.99 -18.38 -0.82
CA ASN A 28 7.01 -18.33 0.64
C ASN A 28 8.11 -19.23 1.22
N GLY A 29 8.93 -18.67 2.10
CA GLY A 29 10.07 -19.38 2.70
C GLY A 29 11.34 -19.40 1.86
N CYS A 30 11.34 -18.77 0.68
CA CYS A 30 12.54 -18.51 -0.11
C CYS A 30 12.99 -17.06 0.09
N ASP A 31 14.23 -16.87 0.56
CA ASP A 31 14.76 -15.55 0.89
C ASP A 31 15.16 -14.75 -0.37
N ASP A 32 14.73 -13.48 -0.43
CA ASP A 32 15.06 -12.52 -1.48
C ASP A 32 16.55 -12.17 -1.50
N ASP A 33 17.26 -12.31 -0.37
CA ASP A 33 18.70 -12.06 -0.26
C ASP A 33 19.55 -13.26 -0.70
N VAL A 34 18.95 -14.45 -0.79
CA VAL A 34 19.64 -15.69 -1.17
C VAL A 34 19.46 -16.01 -2.65
N LEU A 35 18.26 -15.81 -3.19
CA LEU A 35 17.96 -16.12 -4.59
C LEU A 35 18.36 -14.99 -5.55
N PRO A 36 18.78 -15.32 -6.79
CA PRO A 36 19.29 -14.32 -7.71
C PRO A 36 18.17 -13.46 -8.30
N TRP A 37 18.29 -12.14 -8.15
CA TRP A 37 17.43 -11.17 -8.84
C TRP A 37 17.89 -10.81 -10.26
N ALA A 38 19.06 -11.32 -10.67
CA ALA A 38 19.66 -11.03 -11.96
C ALA A 38 18.78 -11.52 -13.13
N ARG A 39 18.83 -10.79 -14.24
CA ARG A 39 18.13 -11.16 -15.49
C ARG A 39 19.04 -11.90 -16.48
N GLN A 40 20.34 -11.90 -16.22
CA GLN A 40 21.35 -12.56 -17.03
C GLN A 40 22.30 -13.29 -16.08
N GLY A 41 22.80 -14.43 -16.50
CA GLY A 41 23.72 -15.26 -15.75
C GLY A 41 24.26 -16.38 -16.65
N ASP A 42 25.31 -17.04 -16.19
CA ASP A 42 25.99 -18.09 -16.96
C ASP A 42 25.11 -19.33 -17.14
N CYS A 43 24.24 -19.60 -16.17
CA CYS A 43 23.17 -20.58 -16.29
C CYS A 43 21.79 -20.01 -15.90
N PRO A 44 20.68 -20.66 -16.31
CA PRO A 44 19.34 -20.20 -15.95
C PRO A 44 19.10 -20.09 -14.44
N LEU A 45 19.77 -20.94 -13.64
CA LEU A 45 19.68 -20.94 -12.18
C LEU A 45 20.29 -19.70 -11.52
N ASP A 46 21.12 -18.96 -12.26
CA ASP A 46 21.73 -17.69 -11.81
C ASP A 46 20.82 -16.49 -12.11
N THR A 47 19.61 -16.73 -12.63
CA THR A 47 18.64 -15.70 -12.96
C THR A 47 17.38 -15.83 -12.11
N LYS A 48 16.60 -14.76 -12.01
CA LYS A 48 15.34 -14.77 -11.26
C LYS A 48 14.23 -15.62 -11.89
N TYR A 49 14.32 -15.88 -13.20
CA TYR A 49 13.20 -16.40 -13.99
C TYR A 49 12.68 -17.78 -13.55
N PRO A 50 13.52 -18.73 -13.09
CA PRO A 50 13.03 -20.01 -12.58
C PRO A 50 12.29 -19.89 -11.24
N TYR A 51 12.54 -18.83 -10.48
CA TYR A 51 12.09 -18.73 -9.08
C TYR A 51 10.98 -17.70 -8.87
N VAL A 52 10.92 -16.64 -9.68
CA VAL A 52 10.01 -15.53 -9.43
C VAL A 52 8.54 -15.92 -9.66
N CYS A 53 7.71 -15.69 -8.64
CA CYS A 53 6.26 -15.74 -8.76
C CYS A 53 5.76 -14.38 -9.27
N HIS A 54 4.89 -14.41 -10.27
CA HIS A 54 4.24 -13.21 -10.80
C HIS A 54 3.16 -12.70 -9.85
N ALA A 55 2.83 -11.41 -9.98
CA ALA A 55 1.87 -10.74 -9.11
C ALA A 55 0.46 -11.32 -9.22
N GLU A 56 0.06 -11.74 -10.43
CA GLU A 56 -1.24 -12.37 -10.71
C GLU A 56 -1.36 -13.71 -10.00
N MET A 57 -0.30 -14.53 -10.04
CA MET A 57 -0.22 -15.79 -9.32
C MET A 57 -0.35 -15.54 -7.81
N ASN A 58 0.44 -14.62 -7.28
CA ASN A 58 0.41 -14.29 -5.86
C ASN A 58 -0.96 -13.72 -5.44
N ALA A 59 -1.62 -12.89 -6.26
CA ALA A 59 -2.95 -12.38 -5.93
C ALA A 59 -4.03 -13.47 -5.86
N ILE A 60 -3.96 -14.48 -6.74
CA ILE A 60 -4.89 -15.63 -6.74
C ILE A 60 -4.64 -16.55 -5.54
N LEU A 61 -3.37 -16.75 -5.17
CA LEU A 61 -2.98 -17.59 -4.04
C LEU A 61 -3.27 -16.91 -2.69
N ASN A 62 -3.01 -15.61 -2.59
CA ASN A 62 -3.20 -14.80 -1.38
C ASN A 62 -4.64 -14.30 -1.18
N LYS A 63 -5.62 -14.93 -1.86
CA LYS A 63 -7.02 -14.52 -1.73
C LYS A 63 -7.52 -14.73 -0.28
N ASN A 64 -8.26 -13.75 0.23
CA ASN A 64 -8.95 -13.86 1.53
C ASN A 64 -10.42 -14.31 1.38
N ALA A 65 -10.79 -14.81 0.20
CA ALA A 65 -12.10 -15.34 -0.13
C ALA A 65 -12.03 -16.81 -0.54
N THR A 66 -13.11 -17.56 -0.32
CA THR A 66 -13.22 -18.97 -0.72
C THR A 66 -13.04 -19.16 -2.24
N SER A 67 -13.46 -18.18 -3.04
CA SER A 67 -13.33 -18.21 -4.49
C SER A 67 -13.13 -16.80 -5.06
N VAL A 68 -12.44 -16.74 -6.20
CA VAL A 68 -12.31 -15.53 -7.05
C VAL A 68 -13.08 -15.68 -8.37
N LYS A 69 -13.96 -16.68 -8.47
CA LYS A 69 -14.81 -16.89 -9.64
C LYS A 69 -15.71 -15.67 -9.87
N GLY A 70 -15.76 -15.19 -11.12
CA GLY A 70 -16.51 -14.00 -11.51
C GLY A 70 -15.88 -12.66 -11.10
N CYS A 71 -14.71 -12.67 -10.47
CA CYS A 71 -14.04 -11.44 -10.06
C CYS A 71 -13.36 -10.72 -11.24
N THR A 72 -12.95 -9.48 -10.98
CA THR A 72 -12.10 -8.68 -11.88
C THR A 72 -10.68 -8.61 -11.30
N ILE A 73 -9.67 -8.87 -12.12
CA ILE A 73 -8.27 -8.68 -11.75
C ILE A 73 -7.74 -7.38 -12.38
N TYR A 74 -7.06 -6.58 -11.56
CA TYR A 74 -6.41 -5.32 -11.94
C TYR A 74 -4.91 -5.53 -11.88
N VAL A 75 -4.22 -5.28 -12.99
CA VAL A 75 -2.78 -5.54 -13.14
C VAL A 75 -2.07 -4.33 -13.74
N ALA A 76 -0.83 -4.08 -13.32
CA ALA A 76 -0.05 -2.99 -13.92
C ALA A 76 0.37 -3.30 -15.38
N LEU A 77 0.67 -4.57 -15.69
CA LEU A 77 1.11 -5.05 -16.99
C LEU A 77 0.16 -6.16 -17.47
N PHE A 78 -0.11 -6.24 -18.77
CA PHE A 78 -0.89 -7.34 -19.36
C PHE A 78 -0.33 -8.71 -18.93
N PRO A 79 -1.16 -9.71 -18.55
CA PRO A 79 -0.65 -10.95 -17.99
C PRO A 79 0.09 -11.79 -19.03
N CYS A 80 1.16 -12.48 -18.63
CA CYS A 80 1.82 -13.47 -19.47
C CYS A 80 0.94 -14.72 -19.68
N ASN A 81 1.31 -15.62 -20.59
CA ASN A 81 0.53 -16.82 -20.90
C ASN A 81 0.35 -17.76 -19.68
N GLU A 82 1.35 -17.87 -18.80
CA GLU A 82 1.22 -18.69 -17.58
C GLU A 82 0.23 -18.07 -16.59
N CYS A 83 0.27 -16.74 -16.41
CA CYS A 83 -0.71 -16.03 -15.59
C CYS A 83 -2.11 -16.09 -16.19
N ALA A 84 -2.25 -16.04 -17.52
CA ALA A 84 -3.53 -16.21 -18.20
C ALA A 84 -4.16 -17.58 -17.89
N LYS A 85 -3.38 -18.66 -17.88
CA LYS A 85 -3.87 -19.99 -17.47
C LYS A 85 -4.43 -19.95 -16.05
N LEU A 86 -3.72 -19.34 -15.10
CA LEU A 86 -4.18 -19.22 -13.72
C LEU A 86 -5.45 -18.36 -13.59
N ILE A 87 -5.53 -17.24 -14.31
CA ILE A 87 -6.70 -16.36 -14.35
C ILE A 87 -7.93 -17.15 -14.84
N ILE A 88 -7.79 -17.91 -15.93
CA ILE A 88 -8.87 -18.72 -16.50
C ILE A 88 -9.30 -19.81 -15.52
N GLN A 89 -8.34 -20.59 -15.01
CA GLN A 89 -8.64 -21.72 -14.12
C GLN A 89 -9.20 -21.28 -12.76
N SER A 90 -8.86 -20.08 -12.30
CA SER A 90 -9.43 -19.50 -11.07
C SER A 90 -10.85 -18.94 -11.27
N GLY A 91 -11.33 -18.87 -12.50
CA GLY A 91 -12.68 -18.42 -12.85
C GLY A 91 -12.84 -16.90 -12.90
N ILE A 92 -11.74 -16.14 -12.95
CA ILE A 92 -11.78 -14.68 -13.12
C ILE A 92 -12.29 -14.37 -14.54
N THR A 93 -13.24 -13.44 -14.65
CA THR A 93 -13.95 -13.16 -15.91
C THR A 93 -13.51 -11.87 -16.57
N LYS A 94 -12.71 -11.05 -15.89
CA LYS A 94 -12.31 -9.73 -16.38
C LYS A 94 -10.90 -9.35 -15.94
N VAL A 95 -10.10 -8.88 -16.90
CA VAL A 95 -8.73 -8.37 -16.71
C VAL A 95 -8.71 -6.89 -17.08
N ILE A 96 -8.31 -6.05 -16.13
CA ILE A 96 -8.05 -4.63 -16.32
C ILE A 96 -6.54 -4.41 -16.22
N TYR A 97 -5.92 -3.84 -17.25
CA TYR A 97 -4.47 -3.64 -17.27
C TYR A 97 -4.08 -2.20 -17.60
N SER A 98 -2.99 -1.69 -17.03
CA SER A 98 -2.51 -0.33 -17.33
C SER A 98 -1.59 -0.27 -18.55
N SER A 99 -0.66 -1.21 -18.67
CA SER A 99 0.36 -1.25 -19.73
C SER A 99 0.30 -2.54 -20.55
N ASP A 100 0.50 -2.42 -21.86
CA ASP A 100 0.69 -3.55 -22.80
C ASP A 100 1.95 -3.34 -23.65
N LYS A 101 3.07 -2.99 -22.98
CA LYS A 101 4.35 -2.69 -23.65
C LYS A 101 4.97 -3.88 -24.40
N TYR A 102 4.62 -5.11 -24.03
CA TYR A 102 5.16 -6.34 -24.61
C TYR A 102 4.18 -7.02 -25.57
N LYS A 103 3.23 -6.27 -26.13
CA LYS A 103 2.10 -6.81 -26.89
C LYS A 103 2.47 -7.77 -28.03
N SER A 104 3.62 -7.55 -28.64
CA SER A 104 4.10 -8.30 -29.81
C SER A 104 4.90 -9.55 -29.45
N GLU A 105 5.28 -9.72 -28.18
CA GLU A 105 6.01 -10.91 -27.73
C GLU A 105 5.09 -12.14 -27.71
N TRP A 106 5.65 -13.30 -28.06
CA TRP A 106 4.88 -14.54 -28.23
C TRP A 106 4.11 -14.95 -26.97
N THR A 107 4.65 -14.66 -25.78
CA THR A 107 4.03 -14.93 -24.48
C THR A 107 2.72 -14.15 -24.31
N PHE A 108 2.70 -12.87 -24.71
CA PHE A 108 1.52 -12.01 -24.60
C PHE A 108 0.52 -12.27 -25.74
N VAL A 109 1.00 -12.66 -26.93
CA VAL A 109 0.13 -13.16 -28.01
C VAL A 109 -0.59 -14.44 -27.59
N ALA A 110 0.12 -15.41 -27.00
CA ALA A 110 -0.48 -16.63 -26.47
C ALA A 110 -1.46 -16.34 -25.32
N SER A 111 -1.11 -15.41 -24.42
CA SER A 111 -1.99 -14.93 -23.35
C SER A 111 -3.33 -14.42 -23.88
N ARG A 112 -3.32 -13.52 -24.87
CA ARG A 112 -4.54 -13.02 -25.54
C ARG A 112 -5.38 -14.15 -26.12
N ARG A 113 -4.77 -15.06 -26.89
CA ARG A 113 -5.49 -16.20 -27.47
C ARG A 113 -6.21 -17.02 -26.40
N LEU A 114 -5.54 -17.32 -25.29
CA LEU A 114 -6.14 -18.07 -24.18
C LEU A 114 -7.31 -17.30 -23.54
N LEU A 115 -7.11 -16.03 -23.23
CA LEU A 115 -8.14 -15.18 -22.60
C LEU A 115 -9.35 -14.99 -23.52
N ASP A 116 -9.13 -14.79 -24.81
CA ASP A 116 -10.19 -14.66 -25.83
C ASP A 116 -10.99 -15.95 -25.97
N MET A 117 -10.32 -17.11 -26.06
CA MET A 117 -10.97 -18.44 -26.13
C MET A 117 -11.80 -18.72 -24.88
N ALA A 118 -11.33 -18.31 -23.71
CA ALA A 118 -12.03 -18.45 -22.43
C ALA A 118 -13.10 -17.36 -22.21
N LYS A 119 -13.26 -16.41 -23.15
CA LYS A 119 -14.18 -15.27 -23.05
C LYS A 119 -13.94 -14.39 -21.82
N VAL A 120 -12.68 -14.24 -21.41
CA VAL A 120 -12.27 -13.33 -20.34
C VAL A 120 -12.14 -11.92 -20.92
N VAL A 121 -12.91 -10.98 -20.38
CA VAL A 121 -12.95 -9.60 -20.90
C VAL A 121 -11.67 -8.88 -20.53
N CYS A 122 -10.89 -8.44 -21.51
CA CYS A 122 -9.67 -7.67 -21.31
C CYS A 122 -9.88 -6.21 -21.70
N MET A 123 -9.58 -5.27 -20.79
CA MET A 123 -9.67 -3.84 -21.08
C MET A 123 -8.45 -3.10 -20.54
N GLN A 124 -7.90 -2.21 -21.37
CA GLN A 124 -6.86 -1.30 -20.91
C GLN A 124 -7.49 -0.17 -20.09
N HIS A 125 -6.89 0.14 -18.94
CA HIS A 125 -7.29 1.28 -18.12
C HIS A 125 -6.51 2.52 -18.52
N GLU A 126 -7.24 3.58 -18.89
CA GLU A 126 -6.69 4.92 -19.05
C GLU A 126 -6.64 5.62 -17.68
N MET A 127 -5.43 5.93 -17.21
CA MET A 127 -5.24 6.68 -15.97
C MET A 127 -5.68 8.13 -16.17
N LYS A 128 -6.47 8.66 -15.24
CA LYS A 128 -6.90 10.08 -15.25
C LYS A 128 -5.86 11.03 -14.64
N ALA A 129 -4.90 10.48 -13.91
CA ALA A 129 -3.84 11.22 -13.26
C ALA A 129 -2.56 10.37 -13.29
N ASP A 130 -1.43 11.02 -13.53
CA ASP A 130 -0.13 10.35 -13.59
C ASP A 130 0.47 10.08 -12.20
N THR A 131 -0.05 10.78 -11.17
CA THR A 131 0.45 10.69 -9.81
C THR A 131 -0.69 10.63 -8.81
N LEU A 132 -0.55 9.73 -7.84
CA LEU A 132 -1.35 9.67 -6.63
C LEU A 132 -0.41 9.81 -5.43
N VAL A 133 -0.59 10.86 -4.63
CA VAL A 133 0.25 11.10 -3.45
C VAL A 133 -0.45 10.57 -2.21
N ILE A 134 0.19 9.64 -1.51
CA ILE A 134 -0.21 9.21 -0.17
C ILE A 134 0.62 10.02 0.83
N ASP A 135 0.00 11.05 1.43
CA ASP A 135 0.65 11.94 2.39
C ASP A 135 0.22 11.61 3.82
N PHE A 136 1.10 10.94 4.57
CA PHE A 136 0.86 10.62 5.99
C PHE A 136 0.90 11.84 6.92
N THR A 137 1.34 13.01 6.46
CA THR A 137 1.29 14.24 7.25
C THR A 137 -0.09 14.89 7.21
N SER A 138 -0.89 14.59 6.18
CA SER A 138 -2.25 15.11 6.01
C SER A 138 -3.21 14.74 7.15
N VAL A 139 -2.96 13.62 7.85
CA VAL A 139 -3.76 13.17 9.00
C VAL A 139 -3.40 13.87 10.32
N HIS A 140 -2.24 14.55 10.39
CA HIS A 140 -1.80 15.28 11.58
C HIS A 140 -1.38 16.73 11.27
N PRO A 141 -2.32 17.59 10.82
CA PRO A 141 -2.02 18.97 10.45
C PRO A 141 -1.44 19.81 11.60
N LEU A 142 -1.74 19.44 12.86
CA LEU A 142 -1.25 20.12 14.06
C LEU A 142 0.27 19.97 14.25
N ARG A 143 0.86 18.81 13.94
CA ARG A 143 2.32 18.58 14.08
C ARG A 143 3.11 19.37 13.04
N ALA A 144 2.57 19.53 11.83
CA ALA A 144 3.19 20.34 10.78
C ALA A 144 3.18 21.84 11.13
N LYS A 145 2.04 22.35 11.64
CA LYS A 145 1.92 23.74 12.11
C LYS A 145 2.75 24.02 13.37
N GLN A 146 2.78 23.09 14.33
CA GLN A 146 3.66 23.17 15.51
C GLN A 146 5.13 23.24 15.09
N LYS A 147 5.61 22.37 14.20
CA LYS A 147 7.01 22.41 13.72
C LYS A 147 7.36 23.74 13.05
N HIS A 148 6.47 24.31 12.24
CA HIS A 148 6.71 25.61 11.62
C HIS A 148 6.77 26.74 12.66
N ARG A 149 5.83 26.77 13.62
CA ARG A 149 5.80 27.78 14.67
C ARG A 149 6.97 27.65 15.64
N ILE A 150 7.40 26.44 16.01
CA ILE A 150 8.59 26.21 16.84
C ILE A 150 9.85 26.70 16.12
N ARG A 151 9.97 26.46 14.81
CA ARG A 151 11.08 27.01 14.01
C ARG A 151 11.07 28.53 13.99
N GLN A 152 9.89 29.15 13.92
CA GLN A 152 9.74 30.60 14.01
C GLN A 152 10.14 31.14 15.38
N LEU A 153 9.69 30.52 16.48
CA LEU A 153 10.05 30.90 17.85
C LEU A 153 11.57 30.82 18.09
N VAL A 154 12.22 29.76 17.60
CA VAL A 154 13.69 29.61 17.65
C VAL A 154 14.40 30.71 16.86
N GLN A 155 13.85 31.13 15.71
CA GLN A 155 14.40 32.26 14.93
C GLN A 155 14.19 33.62 15.62
N GLU A 156 13.12 33.76 16.41
CA GLU A 156 12.78 34.96 17.19
C GLU A 156 13.50 35.00 18.57
N ASN A 157 14.41 34.06 18.85
CA ASN A 157 15.09 33.89 20.15
C ASN A 157 14.14 33.65 21.34
N GLU A 158 12.93 33.17 21.07
CA GLU A 158 11.96 32.78 22.08
C GLU A 158 12.12 31.30 22.44
N THR A 159 11.97 30.97 23.72
CA THR A 159 12.09 29.58 24.19
C THR A 159 10.79 28.81 23.89
N PRO A 160 10.84 27.69 23.13
CA PRO A 160 9.66 26.86 22.94
C PRO A 160 9.21 26.24 24.26
N HIS A 161 7.91 26.18 24.50
CA HIS A 161 7.35 25.44 25.63
C HIS A 161 7.41 23.94 25.33
N TYR A 162 7.60 23.09 26.36
CA TYR A 162 7.66 21.64 26.19
C TYR A 162 6.43 20.97 26.80
N CYS A 163 5.85 20.00 26.10
CA CYS A 163 4.75 19.20 26.63
C CYS A 163 5.25 18.34 27.79
N HIS A 164 4.53 18.32 28.91
CA HIS A 164 4.96 17.56 30.07
C HIS A 164 4.92 16.03 29.85
N SER A 165 4.00 15.55 29.00
CA SER A 165 3.79 14.12 28.73
C SER A 165 4.82 13.55 27.75
N CYS A 166 4.97 14.14 26.56
CA CYS A 166 5.88 13.62 25.53
C CYS A 166 7.24 14.34 25.45
N ARG A 167 7.45 15.41 26.22
CA ARG A 167 8.65 16.28 26.18
C ARG A 167 8.94 16.88 24.79
N ASP A 168 7.95 16.94 23.90
CA ASP A 168 8.07 17.61 22.60
C ASP A 168 7.81 19.12 22.71
N PRO A 169 8.51 19.95 21.93
CA PRO A 169 8.24 21.38 21.87
C PRO A 169 6.83 21.67 21.31
N CYS A 170 6.15 22.67 21.88
CA CYS A 170 4.75 23.01 21.64
C CYS A 170 4.58 24.51 21.40
N ALA A 171 3.70 24.85 20.45
CA ALA A 171 3.50 26.20 19.96
C ALA A 171 2.32 26.96 20.59
N PHE A 172 1.49 26.29 21.40
CA PHE A 172 0.27 26.87 21.98
C PHE A 172 0.19 26.58 23.48
N PHE A 173 -0.37 27.54 24.22
CA PHE A 173 -0.76 27.37 25.63
C PHE A 173 -2.08 26.58 25.68
N CYS A 174 -2.14 25.48 26.44
CA CYS A 174 -3.40 24.79 26.68
C CYS A 174 -4.16 25.55 27.78
N GLN A 175 -5.18 26.33 27.41
CA GLN A 175 -5.96 27.16 28.35
C GLN A 175 -7.04 26.37 29.14
N GLY A 176 -7.02 25.03 29.14
CA GLY A 176 -8.19 24.23 29.55
C GLY A 176 -8.04 23.26 30.74
N CYS A 177 -6.84 23.00 31.26
CA CYS A 177 -6.66 22.06 32.38
C CYS A 177 -5.95 22.77 33.55
N SER A 178 -6.76 23.40 34.40
CA SER A 178 -6.34 23.93 35.69
C SER A 178 -6.74 22.94 36.77
N THR A 179 -5.82 22.07 37.17
CA THR A 179 -5.86 21.46 38.51
C THR A 179 -4.72 22.09 39.30
N GLU A 180 -5.09 22.93 40.25
CA GLU A 180 -4.24 23.49 41.32
C GLU A 180 -2.85 23.99 40.89
N GLY A 181 -2.79 25.25 40.46
CA GLY A 181 -1.59 26.09 40.59
C GLY A 181 -0.46 25.89 39.57
N HIS A 182 -0.52 24.90 38.68
CA HIS A 182 0.46 24.72 37.62
C HIS A 182 -0.18 24.67 36.22
N THR A 183 0.15 25.65 35.37
CA THR A 183 -0.31 25.68 33.99
C THR A 183 0.49 24.69 33.14
N VAL A 184 -0.14 23.59 32.71
CA VAL A 184 0.52 22.54 31.92
C VAL A 184 0.12 22.65 30.45
N ALA A 185 1.12 22.76 29.56
CA ALA A 185 0.91 22.75 28.12
C ALA A 185 0.73 21.31 27.59
N PHE A 186 -0.43 21.00 27.03
CA PHE A 186 -0.70 19.74 26.35
C PHE A 186 -0.62 19.90 24.83
N CYS A 187 -0.01 18.91 24.17
CA CYS A 187 0.05 18.84 22.71
C CYS A 187 -1.36 18.55 22.16
N GLY A 188 -1.82 19.32 21.17
CA GLY A 188 -3.12 19.10 20.51
C GLY A 188 -3.25 17.73 19.80
N ALA A 189 -2.16 16.95 19.71
CA ALA A 189 -2.19 15.56 19.26
C ALA A 189 -2.71 14.57 20.32
N HIS A 190 -2.80 14.97 21.60
CA HIS A 190 -3.31 14.16 22.71
C HIS A 190 -4.68 14.64 23.25
N LEU A 191 -5.33 15.60 22.59
CA LEU A 191 -6.68 16.04 22.99
C LEU A 191 -7.70 14.88 22.95
N THR A 192 -7.51 13.90 22.07
CA THR A 192 -8.34 12.69 22.02
C THR A 192 -8.06 11.70 23.15
N ASP A 193 -6.82 11.62 23.64
CA ASP A 193 -6.45 10.74 24.76
C ASP A 193 -6.95 11.32 26.10
N CYS A 194 -6.94 12.64 26.27
CA CYS A 194 -7.54 13.29 27.44
C CYS A 194 -9.06 13.05 27.56
N TYR A 195 -9.78 12.88 26.44
CA TYR A 195 -11.23 12.61 26.48
C TYR A 195 -11.52 11.17 26.93
N LEU A 196 -10.63 10.23 26.60
CA LEU A 196 -10.72 8.82 27.02
C LEU A 196 -10.38 8.63 28.50
N ASP A 197 -9.35 9.31 29.00
CA ASP A 197 -8.98 9.25 30.43
C ASP A 197 -10.02 9.91 31.35
N HIS A 198 -10.75 10.92 30.86
CA HIS A 198 -11.84 11.52 31.63
C HIS A 198 -13.08 10.60 31.74
N LEU A 199 -13.30 9.73 30.74
CA LEU A 199 -14.42 8.77 30.73
C LEU A 199 -14.14 7.51 31.55
N THR A 200 -12.88 7.07 31.66
CA THR A 200 -12.46 5.97 32.55
C THR A 200 -12.45 6.39 34.02
N SER A 201 -12.18 7.67 34.32
CA SER A 201 -12.30 8.25 35.66
C SER A 201 -13.76 8.33 36.16
N LEU A 202 -14.72 8.55 35.27
CA LEU A 202 -16.15 8.67 35.62
C LEU A 202 -16.88 7.32 35.80
N HIS A 203 -16.27 6.18 35.43
CA HIS A 203 -16.86 4.84 35.60
C HIS A 203 -16.11 3.93 36.58
N GLY A 204 -15.19 4.47 37.38
CA GLY A 204 -14.54 3.74 38.46
C GLY A 204 -15.14 4.09 39.84
N ALA A 205 -16.34 3.58 40.11
CA ALA A 205 -16.93 3.47 41.45
C ALA A 205 -17.23 2.00 41.75
#